data_AF-A0A353LXL5-F1
#
_entry.id   AF-A0A353LXL5-F1
#
_cell.length_a   1.000
_cell.length_b   1.000
_cell.length_c   1.000
_cell.angle_alpha   90.00
_cell.angle_beta   90.00
_cell.angle_gamma   90.00
#
_symmetry.space_group_name_H-M   'P 1'
#
loop_
_entity.id
_entity.type
_entity.pdbx_description
1 polymer ?
#
loop_
_entity_poly.entity_id
_entity_poly.type
_entity_poly.pdbx_seq_one_letter_code
_entity_poly.pdbx_strand_id
1 'polypeptide(L)'
;LIPAVNLNNGQQTVFGDYKTMGLSLDADGKCAEYPLRDDLTIAQAVRASISIPGVFVPAVFEDDQSPDCYVDGALRDGYPINIAVRLGKASRILGVNLGYAGMRRDTILDDGPLEIFSQSLDIMMRAQYRDRLQDRALIRSRIMTINPLIYDIGTFEVEYIPQMIDRGYEVVTRLFRERGLEPGASRNRERLFRMIRDPQTFPAKDSPYFDYLLENQIKRRLVVEREAKAGWLGYLRTIVGKRVVG
;
A
#
# COMPACT_ATOMS: atom_id res chain seq x y z
N LEU A 1 10.87 10.10 5.17
CA LEU A 1 9.66 10.63 4.52
C LEU A 1 8.57 9.58 4.66
N ILE A 2 7.58 9.83 5.50
CA ILE A 2 6.48 8.91 5.82
C ILE A 2 5.18 9.69 5.57
N PRO A 3 4.42 9.37 4.52
CA PRO A 3 3.19 10.09 4.22
C PRO A 3 2.01 9.60 5.07
N ALA A 4 1.14 10.52 5.46
CA ALA A 4 -0.20 10.25 5.98
C ALA A 4 -1.19 11.26 5.40
N VAL A 5 -2.48 11.03 5.60
CA VAL A 5 -3.53 11.96 5.17
C VAL A 5 -4.14 12.61 6.41
N ASN A 6 -4.12 13.94 6.45
CA ASN A 6 -4.89 14.69 7.42
C ASN A 6 -6.38 14.50 7.08
N LEU A 7 -7.13 13.86 7.96
CA LEU A 7 -8.53 13.50 7.77
C LEU A 7 -9.44 14.74 7.83
N ASN A 8 -9.05 15.81 8.52
CA ASN A 8 -9.86 17.03 8.63
C ASN A 8 -10.04 17.75 7.29
N ASN A 9 -9.02 17.71 6.42
CA ASN A 9 -8.99 18.47 5.16
C ASN A 9 -8.59 17.62 3.94
N GLY A 10 -8.25 16.35 4.14
CA GLY A 10 -7.79 15.44 3.11
C GLY A 10 -6.40 15.74 2.57
N GLN A 11 -5.62 16.64 3.18
CA GLN A 11 -4.28 17.03 2.73
C GLN A 11 -3.28 15.91 3.04
N GLN A 12 -2.50 15.52 2.06
CA GLN A 12 -1.40 14.58 2.27
C GLN A 12 -0.22 15.32 2.92
N THR A 13 0.15 14.89 4.12
CA THR A 13 1.26 15.45 4.93
C THR A 13 2.40 14.44 4.97
N VAL A 14 3.65 14.91 4.93
CA VAL A 14 4.83 14.05 4.93
C VAL A 14 5.68 14.29 6.16
N PHE A 15 5.84 13.24 6.96
CA PHE A 15 6.68 13.27 8.15
C PHE A 15 8.14 12.92 7.81
N GLY A 16 9.08 13.63 8.41
CA GLY A 16 10.50 13.33 8.34
C GLY A 16 11.37 14.56 8.55
N ASP A 17 12.65 14.32 8.79
CA ASP A 17 13.65 15.36 9.01
C ASP A 17 14.00 16.09 7.70
N TYR A 18 13.11 16.97 7.27
CA TYR A 18 13.25 17.73 6.04
C TYR A 18 14.39 18.76 6.11
N LYS A 19 14.76 19.20 7.32
CA LYS A 19 15.87 20.13 7.57
C LYS A 19 17.20 19.48 7.23
N THR A 20 17.46 18.26 7.73
CA THR A 20 18.66 17.48 7.38
C THR A 20 18.69 17.10 5.89
N MET A 21 17.52 16.97 5.26
CA MET A 21 17.41 16.76 3.81
C MET A 21 17.64 18.02 2.97
N GLY A 22 17.88 19.19 3.58
CA GLY A 22 18.07 20.45 2.87
C GLY A 22 16.84 20.88 2.07
N LEU A 23 15.65 20.61 2.62
CA LEU A 23 14.38 21.08 2.06
C LEU A 23 13.96 22.37 2.79
N SER A 24 13.40 23.31 2.02
CA SER A 24 12.87 24.55 2.54
C SER A 24 11.36 24.55 2.36
N LEU A 25 10.67 25.11 3.35
CA LEU A 25 9.22 25.29 3.32
C LEU A 25 8.88 26.65 2.71
N ASP A 26 7.77 26.71 2.00
CA ASP A 26 7.13 27.95 1.58
C ASP A 26 6.39 28.61 2.77
N ALA A 27 5.73 29.74 2.49
CA ALA A 27 4.98 30.49 3.51
C ALA A 27 3.85 29.69 4.17
N ASP A 28 3.36 28.64 3.50
CA ASP A 28 2.28 27.77 3.98
C ASP A 28 2.83 26.51 4.69
N GLY A 29 4.14 26.44 4.93
CA GLY A 29 4.77 25.27 5.57
C GLY A 29 4.90 24.06 4.66
N LYS A 30 4.87 24.24 3.33
CA LYS A 30 4.90 23.15 2.35
C LYS A 30 6.20 23.11 1.57
N CYS A 31 6.54 21.92 1.09
CA CYS A 31 7.57 21.72 0.07
C CYS A 31 6.95 20.91 -1.07
N ALA A 32 7.08 21.39 -2.31
CA ALA A 32 6.54 20.71 -3.49
C ALA A 32 5.06 20.26 -3.34
N GLU A 33 4.22 21.14 -2.76
CA GLU A 33 2.79 20.94 -2.47
C GLU A 33 2.45 20.08 -1.23
N TYR A 34 3.44 19.53 -0.55
CA TYR A 34 3.26 18.71 0.64
C TYR A 34 3.63 19.49 1.91
N PRO A 35 2.72 19.66 2.89
CA PRO A 35 3.10 20.03 4.24
C PRO A 35 4.13 19.03 4.79
N LEU A 36 5.22 19.54 5.35
CA LEU A 36 6.25 18.71 5.98
C LEU A 36 6.26 18.91 7.49
N ARG A 37 6.44 17.82 8.21
CA ARG A 37 6.49 17.80 9.67
C ARG A 37 7.70 17.00 10.16
N ASP A 38 8.52 17.60 11.00
CA ASP A 38 9.72 17.00 11.60
C ASP A 38 9.64 16.90 13.12
N ASP A 39 8.47 17.19 13.69
CA ASP A 39 8.20 17.27 15.12
C ASP A 39 7.72 15.95 15.74
N LEU A 40 7.34 14.97 14.93
CA LEU A 40 6.90 13.65 15.39
C LEU A 40 8.06 12.63 15.41
N THR A 41 8.02 11.73 16.40
CA THR A 41 8.88 10.53 16.39
C THR A 41 8.57 9.63 15.20
N ILE A 42 9.53 8.80 14.79
CA ILE A 42 9.32 7.82 13.72
C ILE A 42 8.12 6.90 14.05
N ALA A 43 7.96 6.49 15.31
CA ALA A 43 6.84 5.64 15.73
C ALA A 43 5.48 6.34 15.55
N GLN A 44 5.37 7.62 15.91
CA GLN A 44 4.16 8.42 15.69
C GLN A 44 3.89 8.62 14.19
N ALA A 45 4.90 8.98 13.41
CA ALA A 45 4.78 9.13 11.96
C ALA A 45 4.29 7.83 11.29
N VAL A 46 4.84 6.68 11.68
CA VAL A 46 4.37 5.36 11.21
C VAL A 46 2.95 5.11 11.67
N ARG A 47 2.61 5.33 12.96
CA ARG A 47 1.26 5.16 13.50
C ARG A 47 0.22 5.96 12.72
N ALA A 48 0.54 7.20 12.33
CA ALA A 48 -0.30 8.02 11.46
C ALA A 48 -0.44 7.38 10.06
N SER A 49 0.67 6.98 9.46
CA SER A 49 0.73 6.41 8.11
C SER A 49 -0.01 5.07 7.94
N ILE A 50 -0.13 4.26 8.99
CA ILE A 50 -0.82 2.94 8.97
C ILE A 50 -2.24 2.98 9.56
N SER A 51 -2.81 4.17 9.77
CA SER A 51 -4.13 4.37 10.38
C SER A 51 -5.27 4.08 9.41
N ILE A 52 -5.43 2.83 8.97
CA ILE A 52 -6.45 2.42 7.99
C ILE A 52 -7.85 2.75 8.55
N PRO A 53 -8.64 3.61 7.87
CA PRO A 53 -10.00 3.92 8.29
C PRO A 53 -10.87 2.66 8.41
N GLY A 54 -11.70 2.57 9.45
CA GLY A 54 -12.53 1.40 9.73
C GLY A 54 -11.81 0.24 10.43
N VAL A 55 -10.48 0.26 10.51
CA VAL A 55 -9.66 -0.71 11.25
C VAL A 55 -9.09 -0.06 12.51
N PHE A 56 -8.46 1.11 12.34
CA PHE A 56 -7.86 1.87 13.41
C PHE A 56 -8.57 3.21 13.59
N VAL A 57 -8.60 3.69 14.83
CA VAL A 57 -8.95 5.08 15.10
C VAL A 57 -7.90 6.00 14.47
N PRO A 58 -8.31 7.17 13.92
CA PRO A 58 -7.38 8.17 13.41
C PRO A 58 -6.31 8.49 14.46
N ALA A 59 -5.06 8.64 14.02
CA ALA A 59 -3.97 9.02 14.90
C ALA A 59 -4.09 10.51 15.26
N VAL A 60 -4.22 10.77 16.55
CA VAL A 60 -4.13 12.10 17.16
C VAL A 60 -3.01 12.02 18.19
N PHE A 61 -2.15 13.02 18.22
CA PHE A 61 -1.00 13.03 19.13
C PHE A 61 -1.21 14.14 20.17
N GLU A 62 -1.24 13.79 21.45
CA GLU A 62 -1.59 14.73 22.54
C GLU A 62 -0.53 15.84 22.72
N ASP A 63 0.72 15.55 22.42
CA ASP A 63 1.83 16.52 22.44
C ASP A 63 1.87 17.40 21.17
N ASP A 64 0.94 17.19 20.24
CA ASP A 64 0.78 18.00 19.03
C ASP A 64 -0.01 19.26 19.34
N GLN A 65 0.52 20.42 18.96
CA GLN A 65 -0.21 21.69 19.07
C GLN A 65 -1.29 21.82 17.98
N SER A 66 -1.30 20.93 16.99
CA SER A 66 -2.32 20.86 15.95
C SER A 66 -3.48 19.92 16.36
N PRO A 67 -4.75 20.29 16.11
CA PRO A 67 -5.90 19.38 16.28
C PRO A 67 -6.02 18.35 15.14
N ASP A 68 -4.97 18.16 14.34
CA ASP A 68 -4.99 17.31 13.16
C ASP A 68 -5.15 15.84 13.53
N CYS A 69 -6.07 15.18 12.82
CA CYS A 69 -6.22 13.73 12.90
C CYS A 69 -5.72 13.09 11.60
N TYR A 70 -4.86 12.08 11.73
CA TYR A 70 -4.24 11.43 10.59
C TYR A 70 -4.80 10.03 10.34
N VAL A 71 -5.00 9.71 9.07
CA VAL A 71 -5.34 8.38 8.57
C VAL A 71 -4.29 7.90 7.57
N ASP A 72 -4.42 6.64 7.17
CA ASP A 72 -3.48 5.97 6.28
C ASP A 72 -3.14 6.78 5.02
N GLY A 73 -1.84 6.84 4.69
CA GLY A 73 -1.33 7.55 3.52
C GLY A 73 -1.89 7.04 2.19
N ALA A 74 -2.25 5.76 2.14
CA ALA A 74 -2.85 5.10 1.00
C ALA A 74 -4.15 5.74 0.57
N LEU A 75 -4.90 6.40 1.47
CA LEU A 75 -6.14 7.12 1.13
C LEU A 75 -5.95 8.17 0.01
N ARG A 76 -4.72 8.70 -0.15
CA ARG A 76 -4.38 9.65 -1.22
C ARG A 76 -3.33 9.13 -2.19
N ASP A 77 -2.37 8.34 -1.71
CA ASP A 77 -1.29 7.79 -2.53
C ASP A 77 -0.65 6.58 -1.86
N GLY A 78 -1.11 5.38 -2.21
CA GLY A 78 -0.52 4.12 -1.71
C GLY A 78 0.77 3.72 -2.40
N TYR A 79 1.24 4.46 -3.39
CA TYR A 79 2.55 4.22 -3.99
C TYR A 79 3.28 5.54 -4.26
N PRO A 80 3.80 6.18 -3.19
CA PRO A 80 4.22 7.58 -3.17
C PRO A 80 5.56 7.86 -3.85
N ILE A 81 5.73 7.46 -5.11
CA ILE A 81 6.94 7.74 -5.89
C ILE A 81 7.13 9.25 -6.06
N ASN A 82 6.05 10.02 -6.19
CA ASN A 82 6.12 11.48 -6.30
C ASN A 82 6.83 12.12 -5.10
N ILE A 83 6.58 11.62 -3.89
CA ILE A 83 7.27 12.07 -2.68
C ILE A 83 8.76 11.73 -2.76
N ALA A 84 9.12 10.53 -3.21
CA ALA A 84 10.52 10.14 -3.39
C ALA A 84 11.25 11.03 -4.41
N VAL A 85 10.60 11.39 -5.52
CA VAL A 85 11.17 12.23 -6.58
C VAL A 85 11.22 13.70 -6.16
N ARG A 86 10.11 14.27 -5.70
CA ARG A 86 10.00 15.71 -5.42
C ARG A 86 10.67 16.11 -4.11
N LEU A 87 10.40 15.38 -3.03
CA LEU A 87 10.95 15.67 -1.70
C LEU A 87 12.28 14.94 -1.48
N GLY A 88 12.33 13.66 -1.84
CA GLY A 88 13.57 12.87 -1.74
C GLY A 88 14.63 13.25 -2.78
N LYS A 89 14.29 14.07 -3.79
CA LYS A 89 15.16 14.44 -4.92
C LYS A 89 15.76 13.20 -5.61
N ALA A 90 15.08 12.06 -5.55
CA ALA A 90 15.57 10.80 -6.10
C ALA A 90 15.44 10.78 -7.62
N SER A 91 16.53 10.42 -8.31
CA SER A 91 16.56 10.24 -9.78
C SER A 91 16.53 8.77 -10.21
N ARG A 92 16.75 7.85 -9.26
CA ARG A 92 16.74 6.40 -9.44
C ARG A 92 15.90 5.81 -8.31
N ILE A 93 14.79 5.17 -8.64
CA ILE A 93 13.83 4.67 -7.66
C ILE A 93 13.62 3.18 -7.88
N LEU A 94 13.85 2.39 -6.84
CA LEU A 94 13.39 1.01 -6.76
C LEU A 94 12.19 1.01 -5.82
N GLY A 95 10.98 0.93 -6.37
CA GLY A 95 9.76 0.90 -5.59
C GLY A 95 9.14 -0.49 -5.62
N VAL A 96 8.40 -0.81 -4.56
CA VAL A 96 7.61 -2.03 -4.46
C VAL A 96 6.15 -1.61 -4.43
N ASN A 97 5.36 -2.07 -5.40
CA ASN A 97 3.94 -1.80 -5.46
C ASN A 97 3.17 -3.09 -5.19
N LEU A 98 2.55 -3.15 -4.02
CA LEU A 98 1.67 -4.25 -3.59
C LEU A 98 0.20 -3.98 -3.92
N GLY A 99 -0.11 -2.80 -4.47
CA GLY A 99 -1.47 -2.35 -4.71
C GLY A 99 -2.16 -3.05 -5.87
N TYR A 100 -3.47 -2.84 -5.93
CA TYR A 100 -4.39 -3.41 -6.90
C TYR A 100 -4.00 -3.13 -8.37
N ALA A 101 -3.73 -4.19 -9.13
CA ALA A 101 -3.44 -4.09 -10.56
C ALA A 101 -4.67 -4.29 -11.47
N GLY A 102 -5.89 -4.19 -10.95
CA GLY A 102 -7.11 -4.29 -11.76
C GLY A 102 -7.72 -5.65 -11.93
N MET A 103 -7.26 -6.63 -11.17
CA MET A 103 -7.75 -8.00 -11.26
C MET A 103 -8.96 -8.17 -10.36
N ARG A 104 -10.02 -8.78 -10.88
CA ARG A 104 -11.26 -9.03 -10.14
C ARG A 104 -10.94 -9.95 -8.96
N ARG A 105 -11.22 -9.52 -7.73
CA ARG A 105 -11.36 -10.45 -6.60
C ARG A 105 -12.73 -11.11 -6.77
N ASP A 106 -12.78 -12.42 -7.00
CA ASP A 106 -14.05 -13.09 -7.28
C ASP A 106 -14.92 -13.29 -6.02
N THR A 107 -14.38 -13.09 -4.82
CA THR A 107 -15.01 -13.38 -3.51
C THR A 107 -15.48 -12.15 -2.73
N ILE A 108 -15.47 -10.95 -3.32
CA ILE A 108 -15.73 -9.68 -2.61
C ILE A 108 -17.07 -9.68 -1.86
N LEU A 109 -18.09 -10.33 -2.41
CA LEU A 109 -19.42 -10.41 -1.79
C LEU A 109 -19.45 -11.36 -0.58
N ASP A 110 -18.54 -12.33 -0.52
CA ASP A 110 -18.43 -13.30 0.56
C ASP A 110 -17.49 -12.83 1.68
N ASP A 111 -16.55 -11.92 1.37
CA ASP A 111 -15.51 -11.42 2.27
C ASP A 111 -15.97 -10.26 3.19
N GLY A 112 -17.19 -9.75 2.99
CA GLY A 112 -17.88 -8.81 3.89
C GLY A 112 -17.52 -7.31 3.75
N PRO A 113 -18.10 -6.43 4.58
CA PRO A 113 -18.04 -4.97 4.37
C PRO A 113 -16.64 -4.34 4.42
N LEU A 114 -15.74 -4.89 5.23
CA LEU A 114 -14.36 -4.38 5.34
C LEU A 114 -13.55 -4.65 4.06
N GLU A 115 -13.75 -5.80 3.42
CA GLU A 115 -13.07 -6.13 2.16
C GLU A 115 -13.60 -5.27 1.01
N ILE A 116 -14.93 -5.06 0.96
CA ILE A 116 -15.56 -4.12 0.02
C ILE A 116 -14.98 -2.71 0.19
N PHE A 117 -14.82 -2.26 1.43
CA PHE A 117 -14.22 -0.97 1.75
C PHE A 117 -12.76 -0.88 1.30
N SER A 118 -11.93 -1.87 1.66
CA SER A 118 -10.52 -1.94 1.24
C SER A 118 -10.39 -1.90 -0.28
N GLN A 119 -11.20 -2.67 -1.00
CA GLN A 119 -11.17 -2.70 -2.45
C GLN A 119 -11.65 -1.38 -3.08
N SER A 120 -12.63 -0.72 -2.46
CA SER A 120 -13.09 0.60 -2.91
C SER A 120 -11.97 1.64 -2.79
N LEU A 121 -11.23 1.63 -1.68
CA LEU A 121 -10.04 2.45 -1.51
C LEU A 121 -8.98 2.12 -2.58
N ASP A 122 -8.68 0.84 -2.80
CA ASP A 122 -7.71 0.39 -3.80
C ASP A 122 -8.06 0.88 -5.23
N ILE A 123 -9.35 0.86 -5.60
CA ILE A 123 -9.83 1.36 -6.90
C ILE A 123 -9.59 2.87 -7.02
N MET A 124 -9.96 3.65 -5.99
CA MET A 124 -9.75 5.10 -5.96
C MET A 124 -8.26 5.45 -6.07
N MET A 125 -7.42 4.71 -5.35
CA MET A 125 -5.96 4.85 -5.37
C MET A 125 -5.38 4.57 -6.76
N ARG A 126 -5.87 3.53 -7.44
CA ARG A 126 -5.38 3.17 -8.76
C ARG A 126 -5.66 4.25 -9.80
N ALA A 127 -6.83 4.89 -9.74
CA ALA A 127 -7.14 6.02 -10.62
C ALA A 127 -6.14 7.17 -10.41
N GLN A 128 -5.89 7.54 -9.15
CA GLN A 128 -4.92 8.58 -8.78
C GLN A 128 -3.49 8.24 -9.23
N TYR A 129 -3.08 6.98 -9.10
CA TYR A 129 -1.76 6.53 -9.55
C TYR A 129 -1.59 6.63 -11.07
N ARG A 130 -2.60 6.22 -11.86
CA ARG A 130 -2.54 6.29 -13.32
C ARG A 130 -2.43 7.73 -13.82
N ASP A 131 -3.15 8.66 -13.19
CA ASP A 131 -3.08 10.08 -13.54
C ASP A 131 -1.71 10.66 -13.22
N ARG A 132 -1.10 10.24 -12.10
CA ARG A 132 0.24 10.70 -11.68
C ARG A 132 1.38 10.16 -12.53
N LEU A 133 1.26 8.98 -13.14
CA LEU A 133 2.31 8.44 -14.02
C LEU A 133 2.59 9.32 -15.25
N GLN A 134 1.67 10.22 -15.60
CA GLN A 134 1.87 11.23 -16.64
C GLN A 134 2.60 12.50 -16.15
N ASP A 135 2.94 12.58 -14.86
CA ASP A 135 3.71 13.68 -14.29
C ASP A 135 5.12 13.74 -14.90
N ARG A 136 5.47 14.91 -15.44
CA ARG A 136 6.79 15.19 -16.04
C ARG A 136 7.95 14.92 -15.09
N ALA A 137 7.75 15.09 -13.78
CA ALA A 137 8.78 14.80 -12.78
C ALA A 137 9.11 13.30 -12.71
N LEU A 138 8.10 12.42 -12.85
CA LEU A 138 8.29 10.97 -12.87
C LEU A 138 8.93 10.50 -14.17
N ILE A 139 8.54 11.09 -15.31
CA ILE A 139 9.08 10.74 -16.64
C ILE A 139 10.60 10.92 -16.70
N ARG A 140 11.16 11.88 -15.97
CA ARG A 140 12.62 12.14 -15.95
C ARG A 140 13.40 11.22 -15.01
N SER A 141 12.71 10.40 -14.22
CA SER A 141 13.31 9.54 -13.20
C SER A 141 13.41 8.10 -13.68
N ARG A 142 14.49 7.40 -13.33
CA ARG A 142 14.66 5.98 -13.65
C ARG A 142 13.94 5.14 -12.58
N ILE A 143 12.72 4.71 -12.88
CA ILE A 143 11.86 4.00 -11.92
C ILE A 143 11.79 2.51 -12.30
N MET A 144 12.16 1.65 -11.35
CA MET A 144 11.86 0.21 -11.36
C MET A 144 10.81 -0.07 -10.30
N THR A 145 9.63 -0.51 -10.72
CA THR A 145 8.57 -0.99 -9.83
C THR A 145 8.61 -2.51 -9.78
N ILE A 146 8.72 -3.07 -8.58
CA ILE A 146 8.56 -4.50 -8.34
C ILE A 146 7.11 -4.73 -7.94
N ASN A 147 6.42 -5.62 -8.63
CA ASN A 147 5.09 -6.07 -8.26
C ASN A 147 5.12 -7.59 -8.07
N PRO A 148 4.93 -8.11 -6.85
CA PRO A 148 4.95 -9.55 -6.59
C PRO A 148 3.69 -10.33 -6.99
N LEU A 149 2.66 -9.65 -7.51
CA LEU A 149 1.37 -10.23 -7.92
C LEU A 149 0.75 -11.11 -6.83
N ILE A 150 0.50 -10.55 -5.64
CA ILE A 150 -0.18 -11.23 -4.52
C ILE A 150 -1.67 -10.85 -4.46
N TYR A 151 -2.36 -10.90 -5.60
CA TYR A 151 -3.70 -10.32 -5.73
C TYR A 151 -4.80 -11.13 -5.01
N ASP A 152 -4.52 -12.39 -4.72
CA ASP A 152 -5.42 -13.31 -4.04
C ASP A 152 -5.35 -13.22 -2.51
N ILE A 153 -4.46 -12.38 -1.97
CA ILE A 153 -4.34 -12.15 -0.54
C ILE A 153 -5.07 -10.85 -0.16
N GLY A 154 -5.95 -10.96 0.83
CA GLY A 154 -6.63 -9.83 1.45
C GLY A 154 -5.74 -9.08 2.45
N THR A 155 -6.02 -7.79 2.65
CA THR A 155 -5.24 -6.90 3.53
C THR A 155 -5.03 -7.43 4.95
N PHE A 156 -5.97 -8.25 5.46
CA PHE A 156 -5.97 -8.78 6.83
C PHE A 156 -5.65 -10.28 6.93
N GLU A 157 -5.26 -10.93 5.85
CA GLU A 157 -4.94 -12.37 5.83
C GLU A 157 -3.50 -12.65 6.31
N VAL A 158 -3.31 -12.45 7.61
CA VAL A 158 -2.00 -12.56 8.29
C VAL A 158 -1.44 -13.99 8.33
N GLU A 159 -2.26 -15.01 8.07
CA GLU A 159 -1.84 -16.41 8.02
C GLU A 159 -0.90 -16.73 6.85
N TYR A 160 -0.87 -15.88 5.82
CA TYR A 160 -0.04 -16.05 4.62
C TYR A 160 1.25 -15.23 4.65
N ILE A 161 1.62 -14.61 5.78
CA ILE A 161 2.83 -13.79 5.91
C ILE A 161 4.10 -14.49 5.41
N PRO A 162 4.40 -15.75 5.80
CA PRO A 162 5.58 -16.44 5.28
C PRO A 162 5.60 -16.53 3.75
N GLN A 163 4.47 -16.90 3.15
CA GLN A 163 4.31 -17.04 1.70
C GLN A 163 4.42 -15.68 0.98
N MET A 164 3.91 -14.60 1.57
CA MET A 164 4.06 -13.25 1.05
C MET A 164 5.53 -12.81 1.02
N ILE A 165 6.28 -13.10 2.08
CA ILE A 165 7.71 -12.81 2.18
C ILE A 165 8.48 -13.61 1.12
N ASP A 166 8.22 -14.92 1.03
CA ASP A 166 8.86 -15.80 0.05
C ASP A 166 8.60 -15.34 -1.39
N ARG A 167 7.35 -14.95 -1.69
CA ARG A 167 6.98 -14.41 -3.00
C ARG A 167 7.75 -13.13 -3.33
N GLY A 168 7.81 -12.18 -2.41
CA GLY A 168 8.58 -10.95 -2.61
C GLY A 168 10.06 -11.24 -2.87
N TYR A 169 10.64 -12.15 -2.10
CA TYR A 169 12.03 -12.56 -2.24
C TYR A 169 12.31 -13.24 -3.59
N GLU A 170 11.44 -14.15 -4.03
CA GLU A 170 11.53 -14.84 -5.31
C GLU A 170 11.60 -13.85 -6.48
N VAL A 171 10.65 -12.91 -6.52
CA VAL A 171 10.51 -11.92 -7.59
C VAL A 171 11.73 -11.01 -7.65
N VAL A 172 12.19 -10.50 -6.51
CA VAL A 172 13.37 -9.63 -6.43
C VAL A 172 14.64 -10.39 -6.83
N THR A 173 14.81 -11.64 -6.36
CA THR A 173 15.95 -12.48 -6.70
C THR A 173 16.02 -12.74 -8.20
N ARG A 174 14.86 -13.01 -8.82
CA ARG A 174 14.79 -13.19 -10.26
C ARG A 174 15.12 -11.90 -11.03
N LEU A 175 14.57 -10.75 -10.62
CA LEU A 175 14.95 -9.45 -11.20
C LEU A 175 16.47 -9.25 -11.14
N PHE A 176 17.08 -9.51 -9.99
CA PHE A 176 18.52 -9.31 -9.80
C PHE A 176 19.34 -10.24 -10.68
N ARG A 177 18.91 -11.50 -10.85
CA ARG A 177 19.53 -12.44 -11.79
C ARG A 177 19.42 -11.97 -13.24
N GLU A 178 18.23 -11.56 -13.67
CA GLU A 178 17.99 -11.06 -15.04
C GLU A 178 18.76 -9.76 -15.33
N ARG A 179 19.03 -8.96 -14.29
CA ARG A 179 19.88 -7.75 -14.38
C ARG A 179 21.37 -8.05 -14.20
N GLY A 180 21.75 -9.31 -13.98
CA GLY A 180 23.14 -9.73 -13.78
C GLY A 180 23.79 -9.05 -12.57
N LEU A 181 23.05 -8.89 -11.47
CA LEU A 181 23.59 -8.35 -10.23
C LEU A 181 24.38 -9.42 -9.49
N GLU A 182 25.46 -9.01 -8.83
CA GLU A 182 26.34 -9.89 -8.05
C GLU A 182 26.40 -9.39 -6.60
N PRO A 183 26.21 -10.23 -5.58
CA PRO A 183 26.25 -9.79 -4.18
C PRO A 183 27.51 -8.96 -3.86
N GLY A 184 27.33 -7.80 -3.23
CA GLY A 184 28.44 -6.90 -2.85
C GLY A 184 29.08 -6.09 -3.99
N ALA A 185 28.70 -6.31 -5.25
CA ALA A 185 29.33 -5.59 -6.36
C ALA A 185 28.91 -4.10 -6.43
N SER A 186 29.90 -3.20 -6.39
CA SER A 186 29.70 -1.74 -6.45
C SER A 186 28.96 -1.28 -7.72
N ARG A 187 29.09 -2.03 -8.82
CA ARG A 187 28.42 -1.78 -10.10
C ARG A 187 26.92 -2.13 -10.12
N ASN A 188 26.39 -2.81 -9.10
CA ASN A 188 24.99 -3.25 -9.10
C ASN A 188 24.00 -2.11 -9.29
N ARG A 189 24.25 -0.98 -8.63
CA ARG A 189 23.42 0.21 -8.75
C ARG A 189 23.34 0.70 -10.19
N GLU A 190 24.45 0.71 -10.93
CA GLU A 190 24.39 1.11 -12.34
C GLU A 190 23.72 0.02 -13.19
N ARG A 191 24.05 -1.26 -12.98
CA ARG A 191 23.45 -2.38 -13.73
C ARG A 191 21.92 -2.41 -13.63
N LEU A 192 21.37 -2.22 -12.43
CA LEU A 192 19.93 -2.22 -12.21
C LEU A 192 19.21 -1.14 -13.03
N PHE A 193 19.75 0.09 -13.00
CA PHE A 193 19.10 1.27 -13.59
C PHE A 193 19.55 1.60 -15.03
N ARG A 194 20.60 0.98 -15.56
CA ARG A 194 21.16 1.31 -16.89
C ARG A 194 20.15 1.14 -18.03
N MET A 195 19.28 0.13 -17.94
CA MET A 195 18.29 -0.19 -18.99
C MET A 195 16.94 0.50 -18.77
N ILE A 196 16.82 1.36 -17.76
CA ILE A 196 15.57 2.04 -17.40
C ILE A 196 15.63 3.45 -17.98
N ARG A 197 15.03 3.60 -19.17
CA ARG A 197 14.83 4.90 -19.83
C ARG A 197 13.47 5.49 -19.48
N ASP A 198 12.46 4.63 -19.47
CA ASP A 198 11.10 4.90 -19.02
C ASP A 198 10.79 4.06 -17.77
N PRO A 199 9.80 4.46 -16.94
CA PRO A 199 9.35 3.66 -15.81
C PRO A 199 9.03 2.22 -16.23
N GLN A 200 9.62 1.24 -15.54
CA GLN A 200 9.43 -0.19 -15.79
C GLN A 200 8.76 -0.86 -14.59
N THR A 201 7.98 -1.90 -14.86
CA THR A 201 7.46 -2.81 -13.86
C THR A 201 8.06 -4.19 -14.07
N PHE A 202 8.45 -4.86 -12.98
CA PHE A 202 8.91 -6.23 -12.97
C PHE A 202 8.00 -7.10 -12.09
N PRO A 203 7.52 -8.26 -12.58
CA PRO A 203 7.67 -8.72 -13.96
C PRO A 203 6.93 -7.82 -14.95
N ALA A 204 7.40 -7.81 -16.20
CA ALA A 204 6.72 -7.09 -17.26
C ALA A 204 5.34 -7.71 -17.47
N LYS A 205 4.31 -6.86 -17.64
CA LYS A 205 2.94 -7.31 -17.90
C LYS A 205 2.91 -8.25 -19.11
N ASP A 206 2.12 -9.32 -19.02
CA ASP A 206 1.93 -10.32 -20.08
C ASP A 206 3.23 -11.05 -20.49
N SER A 207 4.24 -11.05 -19.61
CA SER A 207 5.45 -11.87 -19.79
C SER A 207 5.23 -13.28 -19.25
N PRO A 208 5.98 -14.30 -19.71
CA PRO A 208 5.85 -15.66 -19.20
C PRO A 208 5.99 -15.79 -17.68
N TYR A 209 6.82 -14.93 -17.05
CA TYR A 209 6.94 -14.93 -15.59
C TYR A 209 5.76 -14.23 -14.90
N PHE A 210 5.19 -13.20 -15.52
CA PHE A 210 3.97 -12.57 -15.03
C PHE A 210 2.80 -13.56 -15.03
N ASP A 211 2.62 -14.29 -16.14
CA ASP A 211 1.57 -15.30 -16.27
C ASP A 211 1.78 -16.46 -15.29
N TYR A 212 3.03 -16.92 -15.15
CA TYR A 212 3.38 -17.92 -14.14
C TYR A 212 2.98 -17.50 -12.73
N LEU A 213 3.24 -16.24 -12.33
CA LEU A 213 2.84 -15.76 -11.00
C LEU A 213 1.32 -15.70 -10.85
N LEU A 214 0.58 -15.32 -11.90
CA LEU A 214 -0.88 -15.34 -11.92
C LEU A 214 -1.48 -16.75 -11.83
N GLU A 215 -0.84 -17.74 -12.43
CA GLU A 215 -1.26 -19.15 -12.32
C GLU A 215 -0.92 -19.75 -10.96
N ASN A 216 0.14 -19.25 -10.31
CA ASN A 216 0.67 -19.73 -9.04
C ASN A 216 0.41 -18.73 -7.92
N GLN A 217 -0.81 -18.18 -7.82
CA GLN A 217 -1.22 -17.33 -6.71
C GLN A 217 -1.09 -18.05 -5.34
N ILE A 218 -1.01 -17.29 -4.24
CA ILE A 218 -0.81 -17.83 -2.89
C ILE A 218 -2.13 -18.41 -2.38
N LYS A 219 -2.54 -19.54 -2.98
CA LYS A 219 -3.85 -20.18 -2.83
C LYS A 219 -4.40 -20.04 -1.42
N ARG A 220 -5.59 -19.42 -1.31
CA ARG A 220 -6.49 -19.65 -0.17
C ARG A 220 -6.67 -21.15 -0.01
N ARG A 221 -6.19 -21.74 1.08
CA ARG A 221 -6.70 -23.07 1.46
C ARG A 221 -8.18 -22.85 1.69
N LEU A 222 -9.03 -23.49 0.88
CA LEU A 222 -10.45 -23.61 1.18
C LEU A 222 -10.54 -23.96 2.66
N VAL A 223 -11.12 -23.06 3.44
CA VAL A 223 -11.50 -23.35 4.81
C VAL A 223 -12.37 -24.59 4.69
N VAL A 224 -11.84 -25.74 5.13
CA VAL A 224 -12.63 -26.95 5.35
C VAL A 224 -13.85 -26.47 6.11
N GLU A 225 -15.03 -26.65 5.51
CA GLU A 225 -16.32 -26.15 5.97
C GLU A 225 -16.29 -26.04 7.50
N ARG A 226 -16.28 -24.80 8.01
CA ARG A 226 -16.63 -24.59 9.40
C ARG A 226 -18.03 -25.17 9.52
N GLU A 227 -18.14 -26.33 10.19
CA GLU A 227 -19.42 -26.92 10.57
C GLU A 227 -20.35 -25.78 10.96
N ALA A 228 -21.48 -25.69 10.25
CA ALA A 228 -22.45 -24.63 10.40
C ALA A 228 -22.90 -24.55 11.85
N LYS A 229 -22.21 -23.74 12.67
CA LYS A 229 -22.66 -23.41 14.00
C LYS A 229 -23.88 -22.54 13.82
N ALA A 230 -25.03 -23.13 14.18
CA ALA A 230 -26.35 -22.55 14.11
C ALA A 230 -26.32 -21.05 14.37
N GLY A 231 -26.65 -20.28 13.34
CA GLY A 231 -26.63 -18.82 13.40
C GLY A 231 -27.57 -18.28 14.48
N TRP A 232 -27.19 -17.14 15.03
CA TRP A 232 -27.90 -16.35 16.05
C TRP A 232 -29.41 -16.12 15.77
N LEU A 233 -29.85 -16.25 14.51
CA LEU A 233 -31.25 -16.19 14.08
C LEU A 233 -32.10 -17.38 14.57
N GLY A 234 -31.47 -18.48 15.01
CA GLY A 234 -32.16 -19.61 15.64
C GLY A 234 -32.64 -19.31 17.07
N TYR A 235 -31.97 -18.41 17.79
CA TYR A 235 -32.33 -18.04 19.17
C TYR A 235 -33.52 -17.07 19.24
N LEU A 236 -33.79 -16.31 18.17
CA LEU A 236 -34.90 -15.36 18.13
C LEU A 236 -36.25 -16.03 17.83
N ARG A 237 -36.27 -17.27 17.32
CA ARG A 237 -37.52 -18.04 17.13
C ARG A 237 -38.04 -18.71 18.41
N THR A 238 -37.21 -18.86 19.44
CA THR A 238 -37.61 -19.50 20.71
C THR A 238 -38.26 -18.53 21.70
N ILE A 239 -38.09 -17.21 21.51
CA ILE A 239 -38.59 -16.19 22.45
C ILE A 239 -39.99 -15.66 22.07
N VAL A 240 -40.45 -15.85 20.81
CA VAL A 240 -41.78 -15.39 20.36
C VAL A 240 -42.88 -16.46 20.52
N GLY A 241 -42.53 -17.69 20.90
CA GLY A 241 -43.48 -18.82 21.02
C GLY A 241 -44.11 -19.06 22.40
N LYS A 242 -43.76 -18.29 23.44
CA LYS A 242 -44.30 -18.47 24.82
C LYS A 242 -44.94 -17.20 25.35
N ARG A 243 -46.06 -16.77 24.76
CA ARG A 243 -47.01 -15.84 25.41
C ARG A 243 -48.41 -15.87 24.78
N VAL A 244 -49.03 -17.05 24.74
CA VAL A 244 -50.50 -17.18 24.68
C VAL A 244 -50.86 -18.49 25.39
N VAL A 245 -51.09 -18.43 26.71
CA VAL A 245 -52.07 -19.22 27.51
C VAL A 245 -52.04 -18.59 28.90
N GLY A 246 -53.18 -18.07 29.35
CA GLY A 246 -53.39 -17.44 30.66
C GLY A 246 -54.15 -16.14 30.53
#